data_AF-A0A1I0DNY9-F1
#
_entry.id   AF-A0A1I0DNY9-F1
#
_cell.length_a   1.000
_cell.length_b   1.000
_cell.length_c   1.000
_cell.angle_alpha   90.00
_cell.angle_beta   90.00
_cell.angle_gamma   90.00
#
_symmetry.space_group_name_H-M   'P 1'
#
loop_
_entity.id
_entity.type
_entity.pdbx_description
1 polymer ?
#
loop_
_entity_poly.entity_id
_entity_poly.type
_entity_poly.pdbx_seq_one_letter_code
_entity_poly.pdbx_strand_id
1 'polypeptide(L)'
;MTQSRATDAPMIAGRRLIQHLATILTADQIADLDDWLASRSNLHDGQEDPGAVIADGLDLELAVALSFGRLGEALQQAVAANKG
;
A
#
# COMPACT_ATOMS: atom_id res chain seq x y z
N MET A 1 6.87 11.82 23.56
CA MET A 1 6.46 10.43 23.26
C MET A 1 7.31 9.93 22.10
N THR A 2 8.32 9.10 22.38
CA THR A 2 9.16 8.52 21.32
C THR A 2 8.33 7.44 20.63
N GLN A 3 7.74 7.75 19.48
CA GLN A 3 7.01 6.77 18.67
C GLN A 3 7.98 5.62 18.37
N SER A 4 7.70 4.44 18.93
CA SER A 4 8.63 3.31 18.91
C SER A 4 8.78 2.83 17.47
N ARG A 5 10.01 2.71 16.97
CA ARG A 5 10.34 2.09 15.66
C ARG A 5 9.65 0.73 15.43
N ALA A 6 9.18 0.08 16.50
CA ALA A 6 8.43 -1.16 16.43
C ALA A 6 7.07 -1.04 15.71
N THR A 7 6.38 0.12 15.76
CA THR A 7 5.08 0.29 15.08
C THR A 7 5.21 0.32 13.56
N ASP A 8 6.38 0.69 13.05
CA ASP A 8 6.66 0.72 11.60
C ASP A 8 7.20 -0.61 11.07
N ALA A 9 7.54 -1.55 11.95
CA ALA A 9 8.19 -2.80 11.57
C ALA A 9 7.41 -3.60 10.51
N PRO A 10 6.05 -3.73 10.58
CA PRO A 10 5.29 -4.40 9.53
C PRO A 10 5.39 -3.70 8.17
N MET A 11 5.33 -2.36 8.14
CA MET A 11 5.46 -1.58 6.91
C MET A 11 6.86 -1.72 6.30
N ILE A 12 7.90 -1.69 7.13
CA ILE A 12 9.30 -1.90 6.70
C ILE A 12 9.47 -3.31 6.12
N ALA A 13 8.94 -4.33 6.78
CA ALA A 13 9.00 -5.71 6.31
C ALA A 13 8.25 -5.87 4.96
N GLY A 14 7.05 -5.29 4.84
CA GLY A 14 6.28 -5.28 3.60
C GLY A 14 7.02 -4.63 2.44
N ARG A 15 7.66 -3.48 2.66
CA ARG A 15 8.50 -2.82 1.64
C ARG A 15 9.68 -3.69 1.18
N ARG A 16 10.35 -4.37 2.11
CA ARG A 16 11.45 -5.30 1.77
C ARG A 16 10.95 -6.48 0.96
N LEU A 17 9.77 -7.02 1.30
CA LEU A 17 9.14 -8.09 0.52
C LEU A 17 8.84 -7.62 -0.91
N ILE A 18 8.20 -6.45 -1.07
CA ILE A 18 7.90 -5.88 -2.39
C ILE A 18 9.16 -5.68 -3.23
N GLN A 19 10.24 -5.17 -2.63
CA GLN A 19 11.52 -5.02 -3.30
C GLN A 19 12.08 -6.36 -3.79
N HIS A 20 12.00 -7.41 -2.97
CA HIS A 20 12.44 -8.74 -3.39
C HIS A 20 11.55 -9.31 -4.50
N LEU A 21 10.23 -9.14 -4.42
CA LEU A 21 9.29 -9.55 -5.46
C LEU A 21 9.63 -8.91 -6.82
N ALA A 22 9.98 -7.62 -6.84
CA ALA A 22 10.40 -6.92 -8.06
C ALA A 22 11.67 -7.51 -8.73
N THR A 23 12.46 -8.30 -8.00
CA THR A 23 13.67 -8.97 -8.56
C THR A 23 13.40 -10.38 -9.08
N ILE A 24 12.28 -11.00 -8.72
CA ILE A 24 11.98 -12.41 -9.06
C ILE A 24 10.78 -12.57 -9.98
N LEU A 25 9.88 -11.58 -10.03
CA LEU A 25 8.69 -11.60 -10.87
C LEU A 25 9.02 -11.16 -12.31
N THR A 26 8.26 -11.70 -13.26
CA THR A 26 8.30 -11.23 -14.65
C THR A 26 7.61 -9.86 -14.80
N ALA A 27 7.81 -9.19 -15.95
CA ALA A 27 7.15 -7.91 -16.23
C ALA A 27 5.61 -8.01 -16.16
N ASP A 28 5.02 -9.08 -16.70
CA ASP A 28 3.57 -9.31 -16.67
C ASP A 28 3.07 -9.52 -15.24
N GLN A 29 3.79 -10.31 -14.43
CA GLN A 29 3.45 -10.54 -13.01
C GLN A 29 3.58 -9.27 -12.16
N ILE A 30 4.54 -8.41 -12.51
CA ILE A 30 4.69 -7.08 -11.89
C ILE A 30 3.50 -6.20 -12.23
N ALA A 31 3.04 -6.20 -13.48
CA ALA A 31 1.86 -5.44 -13.89
C ALA A 31 0.59 -5.93 -13.16
N ASP A 32 0.39 -7.25 -13.10
CA ASP A 32 -0.74 -7.85 -12.35
C ASP A 32 -0.73 -7.46 -10.86
N LEU A 33 0.45 -7.47 -10.23
CA LEU A 33 0.59 -7.08 -8.83
C LEU A 33 0.33 -5.58 -8.63
N ASP A 34 0.79 -4.73 -9.55
CA ASP A 34 0.56 -3.29 -9.51
C ASP A 34 -0.93 -2.95 -9.61
N ASP A 35 -1.63 -3.54 -10.58
CA ASP A 35 -3.08 -3.38 -10.74
C ASP A 35 -3.85 -3.84 -9.49
N TRP A 36 -3.43 -4.97 -8.90
CA TRP A 36 -4.02 -5.48 -7.67
C TRP A 36 -3.82 -4.54 -6.48
N LEU A 37 -2.65 -3.92 -6.34
CA LEU A 37 -2.35 -2.92 -5.30
C LEU A 37 -3.17 -1.63 -5.53
N ALA A 38 -3.22 -1.13 -6.76
CA ALA A 38 -3.97 0.07 -7.13
C ALA A 38 -5.47 -0.07 -6.89
N SER A 39 -6.05 -1.25 -7.18
CA SER A 39 -7.48 -1.50 -6.92
C SER A 39 -7.87 -1.41 -5.43
N ARG A 40 -6.91 -1.57 -4.52
CA ARG A 40 -7.11 -1.55 -3.06
C ARG A 40 -6.67 -0.26 -2.38
N SER A 41 -5.98 0.63 -3.10
CA SER A 41 -5.60 1.94 -2.57
C SER A 41 -6.74 2.97 -2.63
N ASN A 42 -7.83 2.64 -3.32
CA ASN A 42 -9.00 3.52 -3.43
C ASN A 42 -10.03 3.16 -2.35
N LEU A 43 -10.32 4.11 -1.45
CA LEU A 43 -11.55 4.05 -0.65
C LEU A 43 -12.73 4.24 -1.62
N HIS A 44 -13.74 3.37 -1.57
CA HIS A 44 -14.94 3.59 -2.37
C HIS A 44 -15.66 4.84 -1.82
N ASP A 45 -15.80 5.84 -2.69
CA ASP A 45 -16.43 7.13 -2.41
C ASP A 45 -17.95 6.93 -2.25
N GLY A 46 -18.35 6.50 -1.06
CA GLY A 46 -19.75 6.16 -0.74
C GLY A 46 -20.25 6.81 0.54
N GLN A 47 -19.55 7.81 1.07
CA GLN A 47 -19.86 8.44 2.35
C GLN A 47 -19.77 9.98 2.28
N GLU A 48 -20.24 10.58 1.17
CA GLU A 48 -20.50 12.03 1.09
C GLU A 48 -21.83 12.43 1.78
N ASP A 49 -22.28 11.72 2.81
CA ASP A 49 -23.50 12.10 3.56
C ASP A 49 -23.11 13.04 4.72
N PRO A 50 -23.47 14.34 4.69
CA PRO A 50 -23.05 15.37 5.65
C PRO A 50 -23.74 15.24 7.03
N GLY A 51 -23.75 14.03 7.58
CA GLY A 51 -24.29 13.68 8.89
C GLY A 51 -23.84 12.32 9.42
N ALA A 52 -23.02 11.56 8.69
CA ALA A 52 -22.53 10.27 9.14
C ALA A 52 -21.52 10.45 10.28
N VAL A 53 -21.94 10.05 11.48
CA VAL A 53 -21.12 9.88 12.68
C VAL A 53 -19.84 9.14 12.29
N ILE A 54 -18.69 9.62 12.75
CA ILE A 54 -17.37 8.99 12.58
C ILE A 54 -17.50 7.50 12.92
N ALA A 55 -17.62 6.68 11.89
CA ALA A 55 -17.78 5.25 12.05
C ALA A 55 -16.40 4.71 12.41
N ASP A 56 -16.26 4.11 13.59
CA ASP A 56 -15.03 3.52 14.16
C ASP A 56 -14.34 2.43 13.28
N GLY A 57 -14.71 2.30 12.00
CA GLY A 57 -14.05 1.47 10.98
C GLY A 57 -13.39 2.26 9.84
N LEU A 58 -13.78 3.52 9.61
CA LEU A 58 -13.30 4.31 8.46
C LEU A 58 -11.80 4.62 8.56
N ASP A 59 -11.31 4.89 9.77
CA ASP A 59 -9.89 5.15 10.02
C ASP A 59 -9.01 3.93 9.72
N LEU A 60 -9.49 2.72 10.04
CA LEU A 60 -8.79 1.48 9.75
C LEU A 60 -8.80 1.20 8.24
N GLU A 61 -9.96 1.33 7.59
CA GLU A 61 -10.07 1.13 6.15
C GLU A 61 -9.20 2.12 5.36
N LEU A 62 -9.17 3.39 5.79
CA LEU A 62 -8.28 4.40 5.23
C LEU A 62 -6.81 4.05 5.47
N ALA A 63 -6.44 3.65 6.70
CA ALA A 63 -5.07 3.22 6.99
C ALA A 63 -4.64 2.01 6.14
N VAL A 64 -5.56 1.08 5.87
CA VAL A 64 -5.33 -0.08 4.99
C VAL A 64 -5.15 0.36 3.54
N ALA A 65 -6.04 1.20 3.01
CA ALA A 65 -5.94 1.71 1.63
C ALA A 65 -4.64 2.51 1.41
N LEU A 66 -4.28 3.38 2.36
CA LEU A 66 -3.01 4.11 2.35
C LEU A 66 -1.81 3.16 2.40
N SER A 67 -1.91 2.05 3.13
CA SER A 67 -0.86 1.05 3.19
C SER A 67 -0.68 0.33 1.86
N PHE A 68 -1.77 -0.01 1.16
CA PHE A 68 -1.70 -0.57 -0.19
C PHE A 68 -1.05 0.41 -1.18
N GLY A 69 -1.42 1.69 -1.14
CA GLY A 69 -0.79 2.72 -1.98
C GLY A 69 0.72 2.82 -1.75
N ARG A 70 1.17 2.84 -0.48
CA ARG A 70 2.60 2.87 -0.12
C ARG A 70 3.38 1.64 -0.59
N LEU A 71 2.73 0.47 -0.68
CA LEU A 71 3.35 -0.74 -1.22
C LEU A 71 3.42 -0.70 -2.76
N GLY A 72 2.41 -0.15 -3.43
CA GLY A 72 2.44 0.11 -4.88
C GLY A 72 3.56 1.07 -5.27
N GLU A 73 3.71 2.18 -4.55
CA GLU A 73 4.84 3.10 -4.73
C GLU A 73 6.20 2.41 -4.59
N ALA A 74 6.33 1.52 -3.59
CA ALA A 74 7.56 0.78 -3.36
C ALA A 74 7.86 -0.21 -4.50
N LEU A 75 6.83 -0.82 -5.09
CA LEU A 75 6.95 -1.70 -6.26
C LEU A 75 7.47 -0.91 -7.47
N GLN A 76 6.84 0.23 -7.77
CA GLN A 76 7.25 1.08 -8.89
C GLN A 76 8.69 1.58 -8.76
N GLN A 77 9.09 1.98 -7.54
CA GLN A 77 10.48 2.38 -7.26
C GLN A 77 11.47 1.23 -7.46
N ALA A 78 11.13 0.02 -7.00
CA ALA A 78 12.00 -1.15 -7.16
C ALA A 78 12.14 -1.56 -8.63
N VAL A 79 11.04 -1.54 -9.39
CA VAL A 79 11.04 -1.82 -10.83
C VAL A 79 11.86 -0.79 -11.60
N ALA A 80 11.74 0.49 -11.26
CA ALA A 80 12.55 1.55 -11.87
C ALA A 80 14.05 1.36 -11.56
N ALA A 81 14.39 0.97 -10.33
CA ALA A 81 15.77 0.70 -9.93
C ALA A 81 16.39 -0.52 -10.64
N ASN A 82 15.58 -1.54 -10.98
CA ASN A 82 16.06 -2.75 -11.69
C ASN A 82 16.22 -2.55 -13.20
N LYS A 83 15.72 -1.43 -13.75
CA LYS A 83 15.83 -1.09 -15.19
C LYS A 83 17.07 -0.25 -15.52
N GLY A 84 17.75 0.30 -14.52
CA GLY A 84 19.00 1.08 -14.65
C GLY A 84 20.23 0.23 -14.38
#